data_AF-A0A9E4DFX3-F1
#
_entry.id   AF-A0A9E4DFX3-F1
#
_cell.length_a   1.000
_cell.length_b   1.000
_cell.length_c   1.000
_cell.angle_alpha   90.00
_cell.angle_beta   90.00
_cell.angle_gamma   90.00
#
_symmetry.space_group_name_H-M   'P 1'
#
loop_
_entity.id
_entity.type
_entity.pdbx_description
1 polymer ?
#
loop_
_entity_poly.entity_id
_entity_poly.type
_entity_poly.pdbx_seq_one_letter_code
_entity_poly.pdbx_strand_id
1 'polypeptide(L)'
;MSMLLPLDDNGNPINVLGFDYRGTLRLSIGTAASVRNPTALPRDIEMVTLIATGPCRFEVGDAGVVADKEKSPFLYPGVYIDVPLRRGERHVAFIAEDAACSAYVIGRI
;
A
#
# COMPACT_ATOMS: atom_id res chain seq x y z
N MET A 1 12.91 -7.57 18.20
CA MET A 1 11.84 -7.34 17.20
C MET A 1 11.66 -5.83 17.09
N SER A 2 12.21 -5.20 16.06
CA SER A 2 12.09 -3.75 15.86
C SER A 2 10.75 -3.43 15.18
N MET A 3 9.98 -2.50 15.75
CA MET A 3 8.73 -2.01 15.16
C MET A 3 8.97 -1.45 13.75
N LEU A 4 8.08 -1.81 12.82
CA LEU A 4 8.08 -1.45 11.39
C LEU A 4 7.23 -0.19 11.11
N LEU A 5 7.18 0.75 12.06
CA LEU A 5 6.48 2.00 11.82
C LEU A 5 7.41 2.99 11.13
N PRO A 6 6.98 3.66 10.05
CA PRO A 6 7.71 4.82 9.55
C PRO A 6 7.83 5.84 10.68
N LEU A 7 9.06 6.34 10.85
CA LEU A 7 9.42 7.30 11.88
C LEU A 7 9.23 8.72 11.31
N ASP A 8 8.87 9.66 12.17
CA ASP A 8 8.93 11.09 11.85
C ASP A 8 10.39 11.56 11.76
N ASP A 9 10.59 12.82 11.34
CA ASP A 9 11.93 13.42 11.26
C ASP A 9 12.65 13.51 12.62
N ASN A 10 11.93 13.30 13.73
CA ASN A 10 12.47 13.26 15.09
C ASN A 10 12.67 11.82 15.61
N GLY A 11 12.51 10.81 14.77
CA GLY A 11 12.68 9.40 15.12
C GLY A 11 11.53 8.78 15.92
N ASN A 12 10.41 9.49 16.11
CA ASN A 12 9.23 8.94 16.76
C ASN A 12 8.40 8.15 15.75
N PRO A 13 7.84 6.99 16.13
CA PRO A 13 6.86 6.31 15.30
C PRO A 13 5.69 7.24 14.99
N ILE A 14 5.40 7.45 13.69
CA ILE A 14 4.21 8.20 13.28
C ILE A 14 3.00 7.33 13.61
N ASN A 15 2.36 7.64 14.74
CA ASN A 15 1.10 7.03 15.16
C ASN A 15 -0.07 7.63 14.35
N VAL A 16 -0.01 7.56 13.02
CA VAL A 16 -1.21 7.73 12.19
C VAL A 16 -1.94 6.38 12.21
N LEU A 17 -2.67 6.20 13.31
CA LEU A 17 -3.70 5.19 13.49
C LEU A 17 -4.67 5.21 12.28
N GLY A 18 -5.05 4.08 11.70
CA GLY A 18 -4.62 2.73 12.04
C GLY A 18 -5.14 1.70 11.06
N PHE A 19 -4.61 0.49 11.17
CA PHE A 19 -5.41 -0.69 10.91
C PHE A 19 -5.20 -1.74 11.98
N ASP A 20 -6.30 -2.13 12.63
CA ASP A 20 -6.43 -3.32 13.46
C ASP A 20 -7.77 -3.96 13.04
N TYR A 21 -7.86 -5.27 12.84
CA TYR A 21 -7.51 -6.20 13.90
C TYR A 21 -6.21 -7.00 13.79
N ARG A 22 -5.32 -6.82 12.79
CA ARG A 22 -3.93 -7.36 12.87
C ARG A 22 -2.79 -6.54 12.24
N GLY A 23 -2.97 -5.25 11.94
CA GLY A 23 -1.87 -4.35 11.54
C GLY A 23 -1.81 -3.93 10.07
N THR A 24 -0.79 -3.13 9.76
CA THR A 24 -0.45 -2.64 8.41
C THR A 24 0.04 -3.78 7.52
N LEU A 25 -0.54 -3.94 6.32
CA LEU A 25 -0.03 -4.90 5.35
C LEU A 25 1.21 -4.31 4.66
N ARG A 26 2.37 -4.91 4.88
CA ARG A 26 3.61 -4.58 4.17
C ARG A 26 3.80 -5.49 2.96
N LEU A 27 4.02 -4.91 1.79
CA LEU A 27 4.38 -5.60 0.57
C LEU A 27 5.81 -5.24 0.15
N SER A 28 6.60 -6.25 -0.19
CA SER A 28 7.91 -6.05 -0.83
C SER A 28 7.69 -5.95 -2.33
N ILE A 29 8.04 -4.81 -2.91
CA ILE A 29 7.76 -4.49 -4.30
C ILE A 29 9.07 -4.50 -5.09
N GLY A 30 9.10 -5.28 -6.16
CA GLY A 30 10.20 -5.32 -7.12
C GLY A 30 9.91 -4.45 -8.35
N THR A 31 10.93 -4.31 -9.19
CA THR A 31 10.85 -3.57 -10.45
C THR A 31 10.45 -4.45 -11.64
N ALA A 32 10.49 -5.78 -11.50
CA ALA A 32 10.29 -6.70 -12.61
C ALA A 32 8.84 -7.13 -12.81
N ALA A 33 8.03 -7.17 -11.74
CA ALA A 33 6.66 -7.66 -11.79
C ALA A 33 5.78 -6.93 -10.78
N SER A 34 4.50 -6.83 -11.11
CA SER A 34 3.50 -6.29 -10.19
C SER A 34 3.24 -7.27 -9.05
N VAL A 35 3.16 -6.73 -7.83
CA VAL A 35 2.91 -7.46 -6.60
C VAL A 35 1.64 -6.93 -5.97
N ARG A 36 0.69 -7.81 -5.64
CA ARG A 36 -0.54 -7.46 -4.92
C ARG A 36 -0.59 -8.09 -3.54
N ASN A 37 -1.49 -7.58 -2.71
CA ASN A 37 -1.87 -8.25 -1.49
C ASN A 37 -2.45 -9.66 -1.79
N PRO A 38 -1.94 -10.71 -1.15
CA PRO A 38 -2.36 -12.08 -1.44
C PRO A 38 -3.77 -12.38 -0.92
N THR A 39 -4.16 -11.76 0.19
CA THR A 39 -5.49 -11.92 0.81
C THR A 39 -6.32 -10.68 0.53
N ALA A 40 -7.55 -10.88 0.08
CA ALA A 40 -8.51 -9.81 -0.14
C ALA A 40 -8.72 -9.00 1.15
N LEU A 41 -8.85 -7.68 1.00
CA LEU A 41 -9.21 -6.79 2.10
C LEU A 41 -10.59 -7.18 2.66
N PRO A 42 -10.80 -7.09 3.99
CA PRO A 42 -12.10 -7.35 4.60
C PRO A 42 -13.22 -6.46 4.02
N ARG A 43 -14.45 -6.94 4.06
CA ARG A 43 -15.58 -6.29 3.36
C ARG A 43 -16.04 -4.99 4.02
N ASP A 44 -15.83 -4.87 5.31
CA ASP A 44 -16.05 -3.73 6.18
C ASP A 44 -15.09 -2.56 5.90
N ILE A 45 -14.06 -2.77 5.08
CA ILE A 45 -13.12 -1.72 4.70
C ILE A 45 -13.63 -1.00 3.46
N GLU A 46 -13.85 0.29 3.62
CA GLU A 46 -14.36 1.18 2.58
C GLU A 46 -13.26 2.09 2.02
N MET A 47 -12.13 2.21 2.70
CA MET A 47 -11.01 3.04 2.26
C MET A 47 -9.67 2.41 2.63
N VAL A 48 -8.63 2.69 1.86
CA VAL A 48 -7.25 2.32 2.19
C VAL A 48 -6.33 3.53 2.11
N THR A 49 -5.45 3.67 3.10
CA THR A 49 -4.30 4.56 3.00
C THR A 49 -3.11 3.79 2.46
N LEU A 50 -2.47 4.34 1.44
CA LEU A 50 -1.28 3.79 0.82
C LEU A 50 -0.09 4.69 1.14
N ILE A 51 1.06 4.07 1.44
CA ILE A 51 2.36 4.74 1.54
C ILE A 51 3.47 3.79 1.11
N ALA A 52 4.50 4.31 0.46
CA ALA A 52 5.68 3.55 0.05
C ALA A 52 6.98 4.19 0.51
N THR A 53 8.01 3.37 0.70
CA THR A 53 9.38 3.82 1.06
C THR A 53 10.20 4.25 -0.15
N GLY A 54 9.69 4.03 -1.36
CA GLY A 54 10.33 4.34 -2.63
C GLY A 54 9.28 4.61 -3.70
N PRO A 55 9.68 5.21 -4.84
CA PRO A 55 8.75 5.54 -5.91
C PRO A 55 8.17 4.28 -6.56
N CYS A 56 6.85 4.19 -6.60
CA CYS A 56 6.13 3.05 -7.15
C CYS A 56 4.80 3.50 -7.76
N ARG A 57 4.22 2.64 -8.59
CA ARG A 57 2.85 2.78 -9.09
C ARG A 57 1.93 1.77 -8.42
N PHE A 58 0.65 2.10 -8.38
CA PHE A 58 -0.36 1.24 -7.77
C PHE A 58 -1.65 1.18 -8.56
N GLU A 59 -2.40 0.10 -8.39
CA GLU A 59 -3.77 -0.07 -8.88
C GLU A 59 -4.63 -0.70 -7.80
N VAL A 60 -5.91 -0.37 -7.81
CA VAL A 60 -6.91 -0.93 -6.90
C VAL A 60 -7.95 -1.69 -7.72
N GLY A 61 -8.25 -2.92 -7.33
CA GLY A 61 -9.08 -3.80 -8.14
C GLY A 61 -9.46 -5.11 -7.45
N ASP A 62 -9.88 -6.09 -8.24
CA ASP A 62 -10.21 -7.44 -7.78
C ASP A 62 -8.96 -8.34 -7.70
N ALA A 63 -9.15 -9.65 -7.53
CA ALA A 63 -8.05 -10.60 -7.43
C ALA A 63 -7.15 -10.66 -8.68
N GLY A 64 -7.59 -10.10 -9.82
CA GLY A 64 -6.84 -10.03 -11.07
C GLY A 64 -6.08 -8.71 -11.27
N VAL A 65 -6.14 -7.77 -10.33
CA VAL A 65 -5.51 -6.44 -10.49
C VAL A 65 -3.99 -6.55 -10.65
N VAL A 66 -3.47 -5.77 -11.60
CA VAL A 66 -2.06 -5.67 -11.97
C VAL A 66 -1.72 -4.19 -12.16
N ALA A 67 -0.69 -3.71 -11.47
CA ALA A 67 -0.17 -2.36 -11.66
C ALA A 67 0.77 -2.31 -12.87
N ASP A 68 0.61 -1.26 -13.67
CA ASP A 68 1.35 -1.00 -14.91
C ASP A 68 2.36 0.13 -14.70
N LYS A 69 3.59 -0.04 -15.23
CA LYS A 69 4.68 0.95 -15.04
C LYS A 69 4.48 2.26 -15.78
N GLU A 70 3.64 2.30 -16.80
CA GLU A 70 3.48 3.49 -17.65
C GLU A 70 2.14 4.18 -17.36
N LYS A 71 1.10 3.40 -17.06
CA LYS A 71 -0.29 3.87 -17.00
C LYS A 71 -0.83 4.08 -15.60
N SER A 72 -0.36 3.30 -14.63
CA SER A 72 -0.94 3.32 -13.30
C SER A 72 -0.57 4.60 -12.53
N PRO A 73 -1.41 5.07 -11.60
CA PRO A 73 -1.10 6.21 -10.74
C PRO A 73 0.25 6.07 -10.03
N PHE A 74 0.98 7.18 -9.97
CA PHE A 74 2.27 7.26 -9.29
C PHE A 74 2.10 7.60 -7.81
N LEU A 75 2.77 6.85 -6.94
CA LEU A 75 2.85 7.09 -5.51
C LEU A 75 4.27 7.56 -5.16
N TYR A 76 4.36 8.81 -4.71
CA TYR A 76 5.61 9.37 -4.21
C TYR A 76 6.01 8.74 -2.88
N PRO A 77 7.31 8.52 -2.64
CA PRO A 77 7.79 7.96 -1.38
C PRO A 77 7.43 8.87 -0.20
N GLY A 78 7.01 8.27 0.91
CA GLY A 78 6.65 8.99 2.14
C GLY A 78 5.30 9.72 2.12
N VAL A 79 4.60 9.74 0.98
CA VAL A 79 3.30 10.40 0.87
C VAL A 79 2.19 9.41 1.21
N TYR A 80 1.25 9.85 2.06
CA TYR A 80 0.04 9.11 2.38
C TYR A 80 -1.06 9.50 1.39
N ILE A 81 -1.68 8.50 0.76
CA ILE A 81 -2.82 8.68 -0.13
C ILE A 81 -3.97 7.82 0.35
N ASP A 82 -5.12 8.43 0.59
CA ASP A 82 -6.36 7.74 0.89
C ASP A 82 -7.12 7.43 -0.40
N VAL A 83 -7.42 6.15 -0.61
CA VAL A 83 -8.11 5.63 -1.79
C VAL A 83 -9.38 4.91 -1.35
N PRO A 84 -10.58 5.40 -1.73
CA PRO A 84 -11.83 4.70 -1.43
C PRO A 84 -11.91 3.41 -2.25
N LEU A 85 -12.34 2.32 -1.62
CA LEU A 85 -12.57 1.03 -2.25
C LEU A 85 -14.00 0.96 -2.80
N ARG A 86 -14.15 0.75 -4.10
CA ARG A 86 -15.47 0.56 -4.72
C ARG A 86 -15.91 -0.91 -4.65
N ARG A 87 -17.14 -1.20 -5.12
CA ARG A 87 -17.72 -2.55 -5.06
C ARG A 87 -16.87 -3.56 -5.84
N GLY A 88 -16.31 -4.53 -5.12
CA GLY A 88 -15.48 -5.61 -5.69
C GLY A 88 -13.98 -5.35 -5.63
N GLU A 89 -13.57 -4.10 -5.38
CA GLU A 89 -12.18 -3.70 -5.23
C GLU A 89 -11.68 -4.07 -3.84
N ARG A 90 -10.90 -5.15 -3.76
CA ARG A 90 -10.39 -5.72 -2.50
C ARG A 90 -8.92 -6.10 -2.58
N HIS A 91 -8.25 -5.75 -3.67
CA HIS A 91 -6.82 -5.91 -3.84
C HIS A 91 -6.19 -4.60 -4.29
N VAL A 92 -4.95 -4.39 -3.84
CA VAL A 92 -4.07 -3.31 -4.25
C VAL A 92 -2.81 -3.93 -4.81
N ALA A 93 -2.52 -3.65 -6.08
CA ALA A 93 -1.31 -4.05 -6.76
C ALA A 93 -0.33 -2.89 -6.79
N PHE A 94 0.96 -3.21 -6.75
CA PHE A 94 2.05 -2.24 -6.83
C PHE A 94 3.14 -2.71 -7.79
N ILE A 95 3.89 -1.77 -8.34
CA ILE A 95 5.13 -2.03 -9.07
C ILE A 95 6.12 -0.91 -8.81
N ALA A 96 7.38 -1.25 -8.51
CA ALA A 96 8.40 -0.25 -8.25
C ALA A 96 8.93 0.30 -9.57
N GLU A 97 9.26 1.59 -9.59
CA GLU A 97 9.79 2.24 -10.79
C GLU A 97 11.22 1.76 -11.06
N ASP A 98 12.15 2.21 -10.22
CA ASP A 98 13.60 2.05 -10.46
C ASP A 98 14.29 1.12 -9.46
N ALA A 99 13.83 1.09 -8.21
CA ALA A 99 14.45 0.33 -7.13
C ALA A 99 13.41 -0.38 -6.27
N ALA A 100 13.76 -1.56 -5.77
CA ALA A 100 12.89 -2.31 -4.87
C ALA A 100 12.56 -1.49 -3.62
N CYS A 101 11.30 -1.51 -3.21
CA CYS A 101 10.81 -0.74 -2.07
C CYS A 101 9.77 -1.53 -1.27
N SER A 102 9.31 -0.95 -0.16
CA SER A 102 8.16 -1.47 0.58
C SER A 102 6.98 -0.53 0.41
N ALA A 103 5.81 -1.08 0.13
CA ALA A 103 4.55 -0.36 0.31
C ALA A 103 3.78 -0.92 1.49
N TYR A 104 2.95 -0.05 2.04
CA TYR A 104 2.11 -0.31 3.18
C TYR A 104 0.67 0.02 2.79
N VAL A 105 -0.22 -0.93 3.03
CA VAL A 105 -1.66 -0.78 2.84
C VAL A 105 -2.32 -0.79 4.22
N ILE A 106 -3.03 0.27 4.53
CA ILE A 106 -3.69 0.49 5.82
C ILE A 106 -5.18 0.61 5.52
N GLY A 107 -6.02 -0.32 5.99
CA GLY A 107 -7.47 -0.18 5.82
C GLY A 107 -8.05 0.94 6.68
N ARG A 108 -9.24 1.42 6.33
CA ARG A 108 -10.06 2.34 7.13
C ARG A 108 -11.54 1.96 6.95
N ILE A 109 -12.29 2.02 8.04
CA ILE A 109 -13.73 1.78 8.13
C ILE A 109 -14.46 3.11 7.98
#